data_AF-K2RMF1-F1
#
_entry.id   AF-K2RMF1-F1
#
_cell.length_a   1.000
_cell.length_b   1.000
_cell.length_c   1.000
_cell.angle_alpha   90.00
_cell.angle_beta   90.00
_cell.angle_gamma   90.00
#
_symmetry.space_group_name_H-M   'P 1'
#
loop_
_entity.id
_entity.type
_entity.pdbx_description
1 polymer ?
#
loop_
_entity_poly.entity_id
_entity_poly.type
_entity_poly.pdbx_seq_one_letter_code
_entity_poly.pdbx_strand_id
1 'polypeptide(L)'
;MTTIVPVQAASSAAAASTAAAASTTLATSTTAASTGASTSSSFSSPSASTVALTTTFTPPPSCTEHRLSILSSPYYNLWLNEPSPVPGSLVTDCYPSQFINGYTSLFNQTSSIAPVMSPLVCPDAWTAVNTFSSNYIACCPSGFLLHIPTTSLVDSNRPAYGGTCYSTFTVGQTITVTGYNASTVTATQQWVASTSLDQAYAHVIDGFALAEASTSSSASAASSSSSNSLSGGAIAGIVIGVVAFVGILAGFALWFFRRRRQNAAARSASHEVDGGDAFHEKAGDNDFRKELPGAGAATTAELESPDPVHELDSSTPAELDGGWKGAEVHTPGTEKEAERRREMLEMEDREARRLQGEDEGTVKVGSGERRTPPPSY
;
A
#
# COMPACT_ATOMS: atom_id res chain seq x y z
N MET A 1 -7.22 -51.97 30.50
CA MET A 1 -5.74 -52.07 30.53
C MET A 1 -5.24 -51.40 29.28
N THR A 2 -4.94 -50.12 29.36
CA THR A 2 -4.53 -49.29 28.22
C THR A 2 -3.16 -48.74 28.57
N THR A 3 -2.14 -49.25 27.89
CA THR A 3 -0.72 -48.94 28.15
C THR A 3 -0.38 -47.62 27.47
N ILE A 4 -0.06 -46.61 28.27
CA ILE A 4 0.43 -45.30 27.83
C ILE A 4 1.96 -45.40 27.71
N VAL A 5 2.51 -45.09 26.54
CA VAL A 5 3.95 -44.97 26.28
C VAL A 5 4.32 -43.49 26.28
N PRO A 6 5.33 -43.03 27.05
CA PRO A 6 5.78 -41.65 27.02
C PRO A 6 6.76 -41.41 25.86
N VAL A 7 6.54 -40.34 25.10
CA VAL A 7 7.48 -39.82 24.10
C VAL A 7 8.45 -38.87 24.80
N GLN A 8 9.74 -39.19 24.73
CA GLN A 8 10.85 -38.41 25.27
C GLN A 8 11.10 -37.14 24.44
N ALA A 9 11.34 -36.03 25.15
CA ALA A 9 11.84 -34.78 24.61
C ALA A 9 13.32 -34.93 24.22
N ALA A 10 13.65 -34.63 22.96
CA ALA A 10 15.02 -34.48 22.49
C ALA A 10 15.41 -33.01 22.48
N SER A 11 16.29 -32.64 23.39
CA SER A 11 17.08 -31.43 23.40
C SER A 11 18.26 -31.58 22.43
N SER A 12 18.47 -30.62 21.54
CA SER A 12 19.68 -30.54 20.71
C SER A 12 20.28 -29.15 20.77
N ALA A 13 21.59 -29.17 20.94
CA ALA A 13 22.43 -28.15 21.53
C ALA A 13 22.81 -27.02 20.56
N ALA A 14 23.06 -25.86 21.18
CA ALA A 14 23.74 -24.73 20.56
C ALA A 14 25.19 -25.10 20.20
N ALA A 15 25.56 -24.85 18.95
CA ALA A 15 26.95 -24.82 18.51
C ALA A 15 27.39 -23.36 18.38
N ALA A 16 28.24 -22.92 19.30
CA ALA A 16 29.03 -21.72 19.17
C ALA A 16 30.18 -21.98 18.19
N SER A 17 30.35 -21.11 17.19
CA SER A 17 31.56 -21.10 16.36
C SER A 17 32.18 -19.69 16.36
N THR A 18 33.44 -19.72 16.76
CA THR A 18 34.41 -18.67 17.03
C THR A 18 34.68 -17.71 15.87
N ALA A 19 34.98 -16.47 16.27
CA ALA A 19 35.45 -15.36 15.47
C ALA A 19 36.80 -15.62 14.77
N ALA A 20 36.94 -15.10 13.56
CA ALA A 20 38.22 -14.80 12.93
C ALA A 20 38.24 -13.32 12.53
N ALA A 21 39.12 -12.57 13.17
CA ALA A 21 39.37 -11.16 12.91
C ALA A 21 40.15 -10.99 11.60
N ALA A 22 39.67 -10.11 10.72
CA ALA A 22 40.45 -9.60 9.60
C ALA A 22 40.43 -8.07 9.66
N SER A 23 41.59 -7.51 10.02
CA SER A 23 41.90 -6.09 9.99
C SER A 23 41.86 -5.56 8.55
N THR A 24 41.18 -4.44 8.31
CA THR A 24 41.37 -3.67 7.07
C THR A 24 41.44 -2.19 7.41
N THR A 25 42.52 -1.60 6.93
CA THR A 25 42.97 -0.21 7.03
C THR A 25 41.96 0.78 6.44
N LEU A 26 41.53 1.76 7.22
CA LEU A 26 40.81 2.94 6.72
C LEU A 26 41.81 3.93 6.10
N ALA A 27 41.60 4.24 4.81
CA ALA A 27 42.23 5.37 4.14
C ALA A 27 41.31 6.61 4.26
N THR A 28 41.86 7.66 4.86
CA THR A 28 41.28 9.00 4.97
C THR A 28 41.10 9.62 3.58
N SER A 29 39.88 10.00 3.22
CA SER A 29 39.56 10.71 1.98
C SER A 29 38.97 12.08 2.30
N THR A 30 39.60 13.11 1.76
CA THR A 30 39.33 14.54 1.95
C THR A 30 38.06 14.95 1.19
N THR A 31 37.10 15.56 1.89
CA THR A 31 35.90 16.17 1.29
C THR A 31 36.18 17.58 0.81
N ALA A 32 36.09 17.83 -0.49
CA ALA A 32 35.98 19.15 -1.08
C ALA A 32 34.50 19.43 -1.39
N ALA A 33 33.97 20.54 -0.87
CA ALA A 33 32.62 21.02 -1.13
C ALA A 33 32.55 21.66 -2.53
N SER A 34 31.60 21.22 -3.35
CA SER A 34 31.26 21.86 -4.62
C SER A 34 29.79 22.31 -4.65
N THR A 35 29.62 23.52 -5.15
CA THR A 35 28.42 24.35 -5.19
C THR A 35 27.40 23.79 -6.20
N GLY A 36 26.14 23.70 -5.76
CA GLY A 36 25.05 23.06 -6.51
C GLY A 36 24.53 23.90 -7.68
N ALA A 37 24.51 23.29 -8.87
CA ALA A 37 23.65 23.67 -9.98
C ALA A 37 22.57 22.59 -10.13
N SER A 38 21.31 23.00 -10.03
CA SER A 38 20.14 22.14 -10.16
C SER A 38 19.96 21.71 -11.62
N THR A 39 20.65 20.63 -11.99
CA THR A 39 20.46 19.94 -13.26
C THR A 39 19.32 18.96 -13.08
N SER A 40 18.26 19.07 -13.88
CA SER A 40 17.20 18.08 -13.99
C SER A 40 17.79 16.76 -14.47
N SER A 41 18.19 15.91 -13.53
CA SER A 41 18.80 14.61 -13.80
C SER A 41 17.71 13.65 -14.28
N SER A 42 17.65 13.41 -15.58
CA SER A 42 16.99 12.23 -16.14
C SER A 42 17.61 10.99 -15.51
N PHE A 43 16.85 10.28 -14.67
CA PHE A 43 17.30 9.04 -14.06
C PHE A 43 17.39 7.98 -15.17
N SER A 44 18.61 7.71 -15.63
CA SER A 44 18.87 6.54 -16.49
C SER A 44 18.74 5.30 -15.62
N SER A 45 17.63 4.59 -15.74
CA SER A 45 17.44 3.31 -15.08
C SER A 45 18.58 2.37 -15.45
N PRO A 46 19.22 1.69 -14.47
CA PRO A 46 20.26 0.72 -14.77
C PRO A 46 19.70 -0.36 -15.69
N SER A 47 20.49 -0.77 -16.69
CA SER A 47 20.11 -1.84 -17.61
C SER A 47 19.75 -3.09 -16.82
N ALA A 48 18.51 -3.57 -16.95
CA ALA A 48 18.05 -4.75 -16.24
C ALA A 48 18.90 -5.97 -16.64
N SER A 49 19.47 -6.65 -15.65
CA SER A 49 20.17 -7.92 -15.88
C SER A 49 19.17 -8.97 -16.37
N THR A 50 19.48 -9.60 -17.50
CA THR A 50 18.67 -10.71 -18.03
C THR A 50 19.22 -12.03 -17.50
N VAL A 51 18.39 -12.81 -16.80
CA VAL A 51 18.80 -14.10 -16.22
C VAL A 51 17.81 -15.19 -16.61
N ALA A 52 18.31 -16.38 -16.95
CA ALA A 52 17.47 -17.49 -17.40
C ALA A 52 16.90 -18.32 -16.24
N LEU A 53 15.60 -18.59 -16.28
CA LEU A 53 14.88 -19.57 -15.44
C LEU A 53 14.26 -20.65 -16.34
N THR A 54 15.09 -21.62 -16.71
CA THR A 54 14.70 -22.71 -17.62
C THR A 54 13.94 -23.84 -16.93
N THR A 55 13.95 -23.88 -15.60
CA THR A 55 13.30 -24.93 -14.79
C THR A 55 12.38 -24.30 -13.75
N THR A 56 11.26 -24.96 -13.45
CA THR A 56 10.39 -24.58 -12.34
C THR A 56 11.18 -24.65 -11.02
N PHE A 57 11.29 -23.53 -10.34
CA PHE A 57 11.82 -23.45 -8.99
C PHE A 57 10.74 -23.91 -8.00
N THR A 58 11.05 -24.87 -7.11
CA THR A 58 10.14 -25.33 -6.07
C THR A 58 10.59 -24.77 -4.72
N PRO A 59 9.92 -23.74 -4.17
CA PRO A 59 10.27 -23.20 -2.87
C PRO A 59 9.96 -24.21 -1.75
N PRO A 60 10.60 -24.07 -0.58
CA PRO A 60 10.19 -24.80 0.62
C PRO A 60 8.73 -24.51 0.99
N PRO A 61 8.02 -25.45 1.67
CA PRO A 61 6.63 -25.24 2.10
C PRO A 61 6.42 -23.99 2.97
N SER A 62 7.42 -23.57 3.74
CA SER A 62 7.36 -22.36 4.56
C SER A 62 7.11 -21.08 3.75
N CYS A 63 7.40 -21.08 2.45
CA CYS A 63 7.16 -19.94 1.56
C CYS A 63 5.71 -19.86 1.07
N THR A 64 4.92 -20.93 1.22
CA THR A 64 3.50 -20.98 0.86
C THR A 64 2.58 -20.90 2.08
N GLU A 65 3.12 -20.97 3.29
CA GLU A 65 2.40 -20.85 4.57
C GLU A 65 1.92 -19.43 4.92
N HIS A 66 1.85 -18.51 3.95
CA HIS A 66 1.46 -17.10 4.16
C HIS A 66 2.26 -16.39 5.27
N ARG A 67 3.58 -16.64 5.35
CA ARG A 67 4.46 -15.89 6.25
C ARG A 67 4.65 -14.47 5.70
N LEU A 68 3.99 -13.51 6.33
CA LEU A 68 4.04 -12.12 5.89
C LEU A 68 5.07 -11.34 6.71
N SER A 69 5.74 -10.40 6.06
CA SER A 69 6.56 -9.40 6.69
C SER A 69 5.83 -8.06 6.71
N ILE A 70 5.84 -7.39 7.86
CA ILE A 70 5.44 -5.98 7.94
C ILE A 70 6.71 -5.14 8.05
N LEU A 71 6.90 -4.27 7.05
CA LEU A 71 8.08 -3.40 6.96
C LEU A 71 7.84 -2.11 7.75
N SER A 72 8.93 -1.46 8.16
CA SER A 72 8.86 -0.14 8.79
C SER A 72 8.34 0.93 7.81
N SER A 73 7.93 2.08 8.35
CA SER A 73 7.50 3.32 7.64
C SER A 73 8.09 3.48 6.23
N PRO A 74 7.28 3.91 5.23
CA PRO A 74 6.06 4.72 5.42
C PRO A 74 4.70 4.01 5.35
N TYR A 75 4.59 2.82 4.76
CA TYR A 75 3.27 2.25 4.43
C TYR A 75 2.85 1.05 5.27
N TYR A 76 3.76 0.43 6.03
CA TYR A 76 3.45 -0.75 6.87
C TYR A 76 2.68 -1.85 6.12
N ASN A 77 2.97 -2.00 4.83
CA ASN A 77 2.36 -3.01 3.98
C ASN A 77 2.79 -4.41 4.41
N LEU A 78 1.87 -5.36 4.28
CA LEU A 78 2.10 -6.79 4.54
C LEU A 78 2.63 -7.44 3.27
N TRP A 79 3.89 -7.84 3.26
CA TRP A 79 4.55 -8.45 2.10
C TRP A 79 4.70 -9.96 2.30
N LEU A 80 4.29 -10.74 1.31
CA LEU A 80 4.56 -12.15 1.24
C LEU A 80 6.01 -12.34 0.80
N ASN A 81 6.80 -12.98 1.66
CA ASN A 81 8.19 -13.32 1.41
C ASN A 81 9.04 -12.11 0.97
N GLU A 82 8.99 -10.94 1.61
CA GLU A 82 9.84 -9.81 1.21
C GLU A 82 11.32 -10.24 1.06
N PRO A 83 11.95 -10.12 -0.14
CA PRO A 83 13.31 -10.59 -0.35
C PRO A 83 14.33 -9.87 0.52
N SER A 84 14.12 -8.59 0.85
CA SER A 84 15.06 -7.82 1.68
C SER A 84 14.30 -6.97 2.70
N PRO A 85 13.84 -7.57 3.82
CA PRO A 85 12.96 -6.88 4.76
C PRO A 85 13.68 -5.80 5.58
N VAL A 86 14.99 -5.94 5.79
CA VAL A 86 15.85 -4.92 6.41
C VAL A 86 17.19 -4.82 5.67
N PRO A 87 17.87 -3.65 5.72
CA PRO A 87 19.18 -3.46 5.11
C PRO A 87 20.17 -4.56 5.50
N GLY A 88 20.77 -5.20 4.50
CA GLY A 88 21.76 -6.26 4.70
C GLY A 88 21.19 -7.66 4.99
N SER A 89 19.86 -7.80 5.07
CA SER A 89 19.20 -9.11 5.11
C SER A 89 18.67 -9.49 3.72
N LEU A 90 18.74 -10.79 3.39
CA LEU A 90 18.21 -11.31 2.14
C LEU A 90 17.54 -12.66 2.41
N VAL A 91 16.24 -12.74 2.18
CA VAL A 91 15.44 -13.96 2.26
C VAL A 91 15.51 -14.64 0.90
N THR A 92 16.41 -15.62 0.78
CA THR A 92 16.72 -16.26 -0.50
C THR A 92 15.88 -17.51 -0.78
N ASP A 93 15.36 -18.14 0.26
CA ASP A 93 14.80 -19.49 0.17
C ASP A 93 13.48 -19.57 -0.62
N CYS A 94 12.76 -18.45 -0.72
CA CYS A 94 11.46 -18.37 -1.38
C CYS A 94 11.53 -17.90 -2.84
N TYR A 95 12.73 -17.66 -3.35
CA TYR A 95 12.95 -17.18 -4.71
C TYR A 95 14.02 -17.99 -5.42
N PRO A 96 13.94 -18.08 -6.76
CA PRO A 96 15.04 -18.63 -7.52
C PRO A 96 16.32 -17.81 -7.31
N SER A 97 17.47 -18.47 -7.20
CA SER A 97 18.75 -17.80 -6.96
C SER A 97 19.09 -16.79 -8.07
N GLN A 98 18.66 -17.06 -9.30
CA GLN A 98 18.77 -16.17 -10.46
C GLN A 98 18.06 -14.82 -10.22
N PHE A 99 16.87 -14.87 -9.64
CA PHE A 99 16.10 -13.69 -9.29
C PHE A 99 16.80 -12.90 -8.19
N ILE A 100 17.20 -13.59 -7.11
CA ILE A 100 17.88 -12.96 -5.97
C ILE A 100 19.20 -12.30 -6.37
N ASN A 101 19.99 -12.94 -7.23
CA ASN A 101 21.28 -12.39 -7.68
C ASN A 101 21.16 -11.08 -8.45
N GLY A 102 20.00 -10.84 -9.10
CA GLY A 102 19.73 -9.58 -9.80
C GLY A 102 18.82 -8.64 -9.02
N TYR A 103 18.30 -9.05 -7.86
CA TYR A 103 17.40 -8.25 -7.03
C TYR A 103 18.21 -7.21 -6.25
N THR A 104 17.76 -5.95 -6.26
CA THR A 104 18.35 -4.89 -5.44
C THR A 104 17.24 -4.08 -4.79
N SER A 105 17.18 -4.12 -3.46
CA SER A 105 16.26 -3.29 -2.66
C SER A 105 16.83 -1.88 -2.49
N LEU A 106 16.05 -0.86 -2.85
CA LEU A 106 16.40 0.54 -2.56
C LEU A 106 15.57 0.98 -1.34
N PHE A 107 16.08 0.69 -0.15
CA PHE A 107 15.41 0.97 1.13
C PHE A 107 14.95 2.42 1.30
N ASN A 108 15.62 3.38 0.65
CA ASN A 108 15.28 4.79 0.74
C ASN A 108 14.29 5.28 -0.35
N GLN A 109 13.92 4.41 -1.30
CA GLN A 109 13.10 4.80 -2.45
C GLN A 109 11.81 4.00 -2.59
N THR A 110 11.40 3.26 -1.54
CA THR A 110 10.19 2.42 -1.53
C THR A 110 10.08 1.46 -2.73
N SER A 111 11.20 1.19 -3.40
CA SER A 111 11.26 0.54 -4.69
C SER A 111 12.37 -0.48 -4.72
N SER A 112 12.16 -1.53 -5.51
CA SER A 112 13.12 -2.60 -5.71
C SER A 112 13.38 -2.76 -7.20
N ILE A 113 14.63 -3.02 -7.55
CA ILE A 113 15.03 -3.34 -8.91
C ILE A 113 14.98 -4.87 -9.03
N ALA A 114 13.96 -5.36 -9.74
CA ALA A 114 13.82 -6.77 -10.08
C ALA A 114 14.46 -7.07 -11.46
N PRO A 115 15.27 -8.14 -11.57
CA PRO A 115 15.84 -8.54 -12.84
C PRO A 115 14.76 -9.07 -13.79
N VAL A 116 15.05 -9.03 -15.11
CA VAL A 116 14.14 -9.61 -16.11
C VAL A 116 14.53 -11.06 -16.37
N MET A 117 13.56 -11.96 -16.29
CA MET A 117 13.83 -13.39 -16.49
C MET A 117 13.64 -13.77 -17.97
N SER A 118 14.58 -14.48 -18.58
CA SER A 118 14.44 -14.96 -19.97
C SER A 118 15.32 -16.18 -20.26
N PRO A 119 14.74 -17.37 -20.55
CA PRO A 119 13.32 -17.67 -20.46
C PRO A 119 12.82 -17.60 -19.00
N LEU A 120 11.52 -17.38 -18.83
CA LEU A 120 10.82 -17.39 -17.56
C LEU A 120 9.83 -18.56 -17.52
N VAL A 121 9.98 -19.39 -16.49
CA VAL A 121 8.96 -20.33 -16.03
C VAL A 121 8.55 -19.91 -14.63
N CYS A 122 7.25 -19.73 -14.38
CA CYS A 122 6.80 -19.35 -13.04
C CYS A 122 7.22 -20.42 -12.00
N PRO A 123 7.70 -20.00 -10.82
CA PRO A 123 7.95 -20.93 -9.71
C PRO A 123 6.73 -21.78 -9.36
N ASP A 124 6.96 -22.90 -8.69
CA ASP A 124 5.89 -23.68 -8.08
C ASP A 124 5.15 -22.84 -7.03
N ALA A 125 3.84 -23.04 -6.91
CA ALA A 125 2.89 -22.19 -6.19
C ALA A 125 2.75 -20.75 -6.72
N TRP A 126 3.33 -20.41 -7.87
CA TRP A 126 3.11 -19.16 -8.58
C TRP A 126 2.36 -19.43 -9.90
N THR A 127 1.51 -18.50 -10.31
CA THR A 127 0.72 -18.59 -11.54
C THR A 127 1.05 -17.42 -12.47
N ALA A 128 1.13 -17.68 -13.77
CA ALA A 128 1.18 -16.63 -14.77
C ALA A 128 -0.17 -15.90 -14.78
N VAL A 129 -0.19 -14.66 -14.31
CA VAL A 129 -1.42 -13.88 -14.13
C VAL A 129 -1.77 -13.10 -15.38
N ASN A 130 -0.78 -12.62 -16.12
CA ASN A 130 -0.96 -11.92 -17.40
C ASN A 130 0.08 -12.41 -18.42
N THR A 131 -0.38 -12.52 -19.68
CA THR A 131 0.48 -12.68 -20.86
C THR A 131 0.36 -11.43 -21.71
N PHE A 132 1.50 -10.80 -21.99
CA PHE A 132 1.60 -9.59 -22.79
C PHE A 132 2.11 -9.92 -24.20
N SER A 133 2.31 -8.90 -25.03
CA SER A 133 2.97 -9.07 -26.33
C SER A 133 4.38 -9.64 -26.17
N SER A 134 4.89 -10.29 -27.22
CA SER A 134 6.27 -10.81 -27.28
C SER A 134 6.59 -11.91 -26.26
N ASN A 135 5.59 -12.70 -25.85
CA ASN A 135 5.71 -13.77 -24.83
C ASN A 135 6.15 -13.25 -23.45
N TYR A 136 6.02 -11.96 -23.18
CA TYR A 136 6.30 -11.42 -21.85
C TYR A 136 5.19 -11.85 -20.89
N ILE A 137 5.56 -12.37 -19.73
CA ILE A 137 4.65 -12.86 -18.70
C ILE A 137 5.02 -12.29 -17.34
N ALA A 138 4.02 -12.22 -16.47
CA ALA A 138 4.18 -11.88 -15.05
C ALA A 138 3.67 -13.04 -14.20
N CYS A 139 4.48 -13.46 -13.24
CA CYS A 139 4.14 -14.49 -12.27
C CYS A 139 3.79 -13.84 -10.93
N CYS A 140 2.66 -14.24 -10.35
CA CYS A 140 2.28 -13.90 -8.98
C CYS A 140 2.04 -15.17 -8.16
N PRO A 141 2.10 -15.10 -6.82
CA PRO A 141 1.69 -16.23 -5.98
C PRO A 141 0.27 -16.66 -6.33
N SER A 142 -0.02 -17.95 -6.19
CA SER A 142 -1.34 -18.50 -6.57
C SER A 142 -2.46 -17.80 -5.78
N GLY A 143 -3.49 -17.35 -6.50
CA GLY A 143 -4.61 -16.60 -5.92
C GLY A 143 -4.39 -15.09 -5.78
N PHE A 144 -3.19 -14.57 -6.08
CA PHE A 144 -2.94 -13.13 -6.11
C PHE A 144 -3.31 -12.54 -7.48
N LEU A 145 -3.75 -11.29 -7.48
CA LEU A 145 -4.02 -10.49 -8.66
C LEU A 145 -2.82 -9.58 -8.96
N LEU A 146 -2.64 -9.19 -10.22
CA LEU A 146 -1.59 -8.24 -10.62
C LEU A 146 -2.13 -6.81 -10.67
N HIS A 147 -1.50 -5.90 -9.94
CA HIS A 147 -1.62 -4.47 -10.14
C HIS A 147 -0.45 -3.96 -10.99
N ILE A 148 -0.75 -3.52 -12.21
CA ILE A 148 0.21 -2.93 -13.14
C ILE A 148 0.47 -1.47 -12.72
N PRO A 149 1.72 -0.99 -12.75
CA PRO A 149 2.02 0.39 -12.38
C PRO A 149 1.32 1.37 -13.34
N THR A 150 0.68 2.40 -12.78
CA THR A 150 -0.12 3.39 -13.50
C THR A 150 0.71 4.57 -14.01
N THR A 151 1.90 4.77 -13.45
CA THR A 151 2.86 5.79 -13.90
C THR A 151 3.53 5.35 -15.21
N SER A 152 4.06 6.32 -15.97
CA SER A 152 4.74 6.04 -17.24
C SER A 152 5.75 4.91 -17.05
N LEU A 153 5.52 3.78 -17.74
CA LEU A 153 6.35 2.59 -17.67
C LEU A 153 7.82 2.99 -17.82
N VAL A 154 8.60 2.78 -16.76
CA VAL A 154 10.04 3.04 -16.75
C VAL A 154 10.72 2.26 -17.89
N ASP A 155 10.20 1.08 -18.19
CA ASP A 155 10.59 0.27 -19.33
C ASP A 155 9.33 -0.16 -20.12
N SER A 156 9.19 0.37 -21.33
CA SER A 156 8.06 0.04 -22.22
C SER A 156 8.06 -1.42 -22.67
N ASN A 157 9.19 -2.13 -22.59
CA ASN A 157 9.28 -3.55 -22.93
C ASN A 157 8.92 -4.46 -21.75
N ARG A 158 8.78 -3.91 -20.54
CA ARG A 158 8.43 -4.65 -19.33
C ARG A 158 7.17 -4.07 -18.70
N PRO A 159 5.98 -4.33 -19.29
CA PRO A 159 4.73 -3.73 -18.81
C PRO A 159 4.36 -4.12 -17.38
N ALA A 160 4.94 -5.18 -16.80
CA ALA A 160 4.71 -5.57 -15.41
C ALA A 160 5.86 -5.15 -14.46
N TYR A 161 6.91 -4.51 -14.97
CA TYR A 161 8.03 -4.07 -14.14
C TYR A 161 7.60 -2.95 -13.19
N GLY A 162 7.87 -3.14 -11.90
CA GLY A 162 7.37 -2.26 -10.84
C GLY A 162 5.90 -2.51 -10.48
N GLY A 163 5.27 -3.54 -11.05
CA GLY A 163 3.97 -4.01 -10.61
C GLY A 163 4.00 -4.65 -9.23
N THR A 164 2.81 -4.89 -8.68
CA THR A 164 2.66 -5.51 -7.37
C THR A 164 1.57 -6.56 -7.45
N CYS A 165 1.88 -7.77 -7.00
CA CYS A 165 0.86 -8.79 -6.78
C CYS A 165 0.12 -8.47 -5.49
N TYR A 166 -1.20 -8.62 -5.43
CA TYR A 166 -1.96 -8.39 -4.21
C TYR A 166 -3.06 -9.44 -4.00
N SER A 167 -3.43 -9.64 -2.73
CA SER A 167 -4.57 -10.46 -2.31
C SER A 167 -5.27 -9.79 -1.14
N THR A 168 -6.60 -9.81 -1.12
CA THR A 168 -7.42 -9.22 -0.04
C THR A 168 -7.69 -10.23 1.06
N PHE A 169 -7.63 -9.79 2.31
CA PHE A 169 -8.02 -10.62 3.45
C PHE A 169 -9.52 -10.59 3.69
N THR A 170 -10.02 -11.66 4.30
CA THR A 170 -11.37 -11.67 4.87
C THR A 170 -11.32 -11.06 6.27
N VAL A 171 -12.30 -10.21 6.62
CA VAL A 171 -12.39 -9.63 7.97
C VAL A 171 -12.43 -10.76 9.02
N GLY A 172 -11.59 -10.65 10.05
CA GLY A 172 -11.42 -11.67 11.09
C GLY A 172 -10.41 -12.78 10.76
N GLN A 173 -9.81 -12.76 9.57
CA GLN A 173 -8.76 -13.70 9.21
C GLN A 173 -7.50 -13.46 10.05
N THR A 174 -7.03 -14.50 10.73
CA THR A 174 -5.78 -14.47 11.51
C THR A 174 -4.63 -14.99 10.67
N ILE A 175 -3.54 -14.24 10.61
CA ILE A 175 -2.31 -14.57 9.87
C ILE A 175 -1.07 -14.30 10.71
N THR A 176 0.01 -15.04 10.48
CA THR A 176 1.27 -14.84 11.18
C THR A 176 2.12 -13.80 10.45
N VAL A 177 2.45 -12.71 11.14
CA VAL A 177 3.21 -11.59 10.61
C VAL A 177 4.50 -11.43 11.39
N THR A 178 5.63 -11.36 10.68
CA THR A 178 6.93 -10.99 11.23
C THR A 178 7.16 -9.50 11.01
N GLY A 179 7.24 -8.73 12.09
CA GLY A 179 7.54 -7.31 12.07
C GLY A 179 9.03 -7.02 12.00
N TYR A 180 9.39 -6.07 11.15
CA TYR A 180 10.74 -5.56 10.98
C TYR A 180 10.79 -4.07 11.32
N ASN A 181 11.85 -3.65 12.00
CA ASN A 181 12.20 -2.24 12.13
C ASN A 181 13.24 -1.86 11.05
N ALA A 182 13.89 -0.70 11.15
CA ALA A 182 14.86 -0.26 10.16
C ALA A 182 16.16 -1.11 10.07
N SER A 183 16.38 -2.07 10.98
CA SER A 183 17.65 -2.80 11.09
C SER A 183 17.53 -4.27 11.47
N THR A 184 16.47 -4.68 12.17
CA THR A 184 16.31 -6.05 12.69
C THR A 184 14.86 -6.52 12.68
N VAL A 185 14.69 -7.84 12.80
CA VAL A 185 13.42 -8.45 13.20
C VAL A 185 13.02 -7.89 14.57
N THR A 186 11.77 -7.50 14.72
CA THR A 186 11.20 -6.99 15.98
C THR A 186 10.45 -8.10 16.70
N ALA A 187 9.42 -8.68 16.08
CA ALA A 187 8.61 -9.76 16.67
C ALA A 187 7.89 -10.56 15.58
N THR A 188 7.44 -11.78 15.90
CA THR A 188 6.47 -12.53 15.09
C THR A 188 5.20 -12.69 15.91
N GLN A 189 4.07 -12.28 15.34
CA GLN A 189 2.79 -12.23 16.05
C GLN A 189 1.63 -12.59 15.13
N GLN A 190 0.53 -13.09 15.73
CA GLN A 190 -0.73 -13.25 15.03
C GLN A 190 -1.34 -11.87 14.82
N TRP A 191 -1.70 -11.56 13.59
CA TRP A 191 -2.39 -10.33 13.19
C TRP A 191 -3.76 -10.72 12.63
N VAL A 192 -4.79 -9.93 12.93
CA VAL A 192 -6.16 -10.18 12.50
C VAL A 192 -6.59 -9.10 11.54
N ALA A 193 -7.06 -9.49 10.36
CA ALA A 193 -7.62 -8.57 9.38
C ALA A 193 -8.84 -7.85 9.97
N SER A 194 -8.72 -6.54 10.06
CA SER A 194 -9.73 -5.67 10.67
C SER A 194 -10.73 -5.15 9.64
N THR A 195 -10.29 -5.03 8.38
CA THR A 195 -11.11 -4.52 7.29
C THR A 195 -10.97 -5.42 6.04
N SER A 196 -11.96 -5.32 5.14
CA SER A 196 -11.88 -5.98 3.82
C SER A 196 -10.90 -5.30 2.86
N LEU A 197 -10.31 -4.16 3.27
CA LEU A 197 -9.31 -3.43 2.51
C LEU A 197 -7.89 -3.87 2.88
N ASP A 198 -7.74 -4.68 3.92
CA ASP A 198 -6.44 -5.19 4.30
C ASP A 198 -5.94 -6.18 3.22
N GLN A 199 -4.70 -6.01 2.80
CA GLN A 199 -4.12 -6.72 1.66
C GLN A 199 -2.74 -7.29 1.99
N ALA A 200 -2.47 -8.48 1.43
CA ALA A 200 -1.11 -8.98 1.26
C ALA A 200 -0.58 -8.52 -0.10
N TYR A 201 0.69 -8.15 -0.15
CA TYR A 201 1.41 -7.78 -1.36
C TYR A 201 2.52 -8.79 -1.64
N ALA A 202 2.92 -8.94 -2.89
CA ALA A 202 4.10 -9.71 -3.25
C ALA A 202 4.80 -9.08 -4.46
N HIS A 203 6.10 -9.32 -4.57
CA HIS A 203 6.88 -8.91 -5.74
C HIS A 203 6.46 -9.71 -6.96
N VAL A 204 6.35 -9.03 -8.10
CA VAL A 204 6.11 -9.67 -9.39
C VAL A 204 7.43 -10.28 -9.87
N ILE A 205 7.39 -11.53 -10.34
CA ILE A 205 8.49 -12.11 -11.12
C ILE A 205 8.09 -12.01 -12.59
N ASP A 206 8.76 -11.15 -13.34
CA ASP A 206 8.44 -10.89 -14.74
C ASP A 206 9.58 -11.25 -15.69
N GLY A 207 9.23 -11.46 -16.95
CA GLY A 207 10.17 -11.97 -17.92
C GLY A 207 9.52 -12.44 -19.20
N PHE A 208 10.32 -13.00 -20.09
CA PHE A 208 9.87 -13.58 -21.34
C PHE A 208 9.72 -15.07 -21.14
N ALA A 209 8.51 -15.60 -21.32
CA ALA A 209 8.26 -17.03 -21.26
C ALA A 209 9.25 -17.76 -22.17
N LEU A 210 9.65 -18.98 -21.78
CA LEU A 210 10.21 -19.89 -22.76
C LEU A 210 9.20 -19.95 -23.90
N ALA A 211 9.61 -19.51 -25.10
CA ALA A 211 8.84 -19.83 -26.27
C ALA A 211 8.80 -21.36 -26.24
N GLU A 212 7.65 -21.93 -25.85
CA GLU A 212 7.35 -23.30 -26.26
C GLU A 212 7.70 -23.25 -27.73
N ALA A 213 8.72 -24.02 -28.11
CA ALA A 213 9.03 -24.22 -29.50
C ALA A 213 7.71 -24.75 -30.01
N SER A 214 6.89 -23.86 -30.58
CA SER A 214 5.62 -24.18 -31.19
C SER A 214 6.03 -25.31 -32.07
N THR A 215 5.69 -26.53 -31.68
CA THR A 215 6.01 -27.70 -32.44
C THR A 215 5.13 -27.50 -33.64
N SER A 216 5.70 -26.80 -34.60
CA SER A 216 5.23 -26.60 -35.93
C SER A 216 5.51 -27.96 -36.54
N SER A 217 4.79 -28.97 -36.06
CA SER A 217 4.39 -30.08 -36.89
C SER A 217 3.70 -29.40 -38.06
N SER A 218 4.49 -29.23 -39.10
CA SER A 218 4.17 -28.78 -40.44
C SER A 218 3.22 -29.81 -41.07
N ALA A 219 2.04 -29.95 -40.48
CA ALA A 219 0.85 -30.34 -41.21
C ALA A 219 0.37 -29.06 -41.88
N SER A 220 0.65 -28.95 -43.18
CA SER A 220 0.15 -27.92 -44.06
C SER A 220 -1.39 -27.90 -44.03
N ALA A 221 -1.95 -27.11 -43.13
CA ALA A 221 -3.34 -26.68 -43.20
C ALA A 221 -3.33 -25.16 -43.01
N ALA A 222 -3.71 -24.44 -44.05
CA ALA A 222 -3.79 -22.99 -44.07
C ALA A 222 -4.69 -22.49 -42.93
N SER A 223 -4.09 -21.95 -41.87
CA SER A 223 -4.83 -21.32 -40.76
C SER A 223 -4.58 -19.81 -40.77
N SER A 224 -5.60 -19.10 -41.21
CA SER A 224 -5.78 -17.65 -41.14
C SER A 224 -5.52 -17.09 -39.73
N SER A 225 -4.76 -16.00 -39.65
CA SER A 225 -4.55 -15.16 -38.48
C SER A 225 -5.89 -14.69 -37.87
N SER A 226 -6.32 -15.34 -36.79
CA SER A 226 -7.47 -14.92 -35.99
C SER A 226 -7.04 -13.80 -35.03
N SER A 227 -7.23 -12.56 -35.46
CA SER A 227 -7.28 -11.42 -34.54
C SER A 227 -8.47 -11.63 -33.59
N ASN A 228 -8.22 -11.57 -32.28
CA ASN A 228 -9.25 -11.57 -31.25
C ASN A 228 -10.04 -10.26 -31.30
N SER A 229 -10.84 -10.10 -32.35
CA SER A 229 -11.89 -9.10 -32.41
C SER A 229 -13.01 -9.60 -31.51
N LEU A 230 -13.32 -8.82 -30.46
CA LEU A 230 -14.49 -9.06 -29.63
C LEU A 230 -15.69 -9.19 -30.59
N SER A 231 -16.39 -10.33 -30.50
CA SER A 231 -17.54 -10.63 -31.36
C SER A 231 -18.41 -9.39 -31.49
N GLY A 232 -18.80 -9.01 -32.71
CA GLY A 232 -19.59 -7.80 -32.96
C GLY A 232 -20.85 -7.72 -32.09
N GLY A 233 -21.37 -8.87 -31.66
CA GLY A 233 -22.46 -8.95 -30.68
C GLY A 233 -22.10 -8.42 -29.27
N ALA A 234 -20.89 -8.67 -28.78
CA ALA A 234 -20.42 -8.14 -27.49
C ALA A 234 -20.23 -6.62 -27.55
N ILE A 235 -19.67 -6.12 -28.65
CA ILE A 235 -19.50 -4.67 -28.87
C ILE A 235 -20.88 -3.98 -28.97
N ALA A 236 -21.84 -4.57 -29.70
CA ALA A 236 -23.19 -4.03 -29.82
C ALA A 236 -23.93 -3.98 -28.47
N GLY A 237 -23.76 -5.00 -27.62
CA GLY A 237 -24.38 -5.06 -26.30
C GLY A 237 -23.94 -3.93 -25.38
N ILE A 238 -22.64 -3.61 -25.35
CA ILE A 238 -22.08 -2.54 -24.49
C ILE A 238 -22.63 -1.18 -24.94
N VAL A 239 -22.67 -0.91 -26.25
CA VAL A 239 -23.12 0.39 -26.77
C VAL A 239 -24.59 0.65 -26.43
N ILE A 240 -25.47 -0.35 -26.59
CA ILE A 240 -26.89 -0.23 -26.25
C ILE A 240 -27.07 0.00 -24.74
N GLY A 241 -26.29 -0.71 -23.92
CA GLY A 241 -26.32 -0.54 -22.46
C GLY A 241 -25.95 0.88 -22.02
N VAL A 242 -24.89 1.47 -22.58
CA VAL A 242 -24.46 2.84 -22.24
C VAL A 242 -25.48 3.88 -22.66
N VAL A 243 -26.07 3.76 -23.86
CA VAL A 243 -27.10 4.70 -24.35
C VAL A 243 -28.35 4.67 -23.45
N ALA A 244 -28.80 3.47 -23.05
CA ALA A 244 -29.94 3.33 -22.14
C ALA A 244 -29.64 3.92 -20.74
N PHE A 245 -28.45 3.66 -20.22
CA PHE A 245 -28.04 4.16 -18.90
C PHE A 245 -27.94 5.69 -18.84
N VAL A 246 -27.33 6.31 -19.86
CA VAL A 246 -27.24 7.78 -19.96
C VAL A 246 -28.63 8.41 -20.08
N GLY A 247 -29.54 7.79 -20.85
CA GLY A 247 -30.93 8.24 -20.96
C GLY A 247 -31.67 8.23 -19.61
N ILE A 248 -31.50 7.17 -18.82
CA ILE A 248 -32.10 7.05 -17.49
C ILE A 248 -31.53 8.11 -16.54
N LEU A 249 -30.20 8.30 -16.51
CA LEU A 249 -29.56 9.30 -15.65
C LEU A 249 -30.00 10.73 -15.99
N ALA A 250 -30.05 11.08 -17.27
CA ALA A 250 -30.53 12.40 -17.71
C ALA A 250 -32.01 12.61 -17.36
N GLY A 251 -32.84 11.58 -17.53
CA GLY A 251 -34.25 11.59 -17.13
C GLY A 251 -34.42 11.78 -15.62
N PHE A 252 -33.64 11.06 -14.81
CA PHE A 252 -33.66 11.16 -13.35
C PHE A 252 -33.23 12.54 -12.87
N ALA A 253 -32.16 13.10 -13.45
CA ALA A 253 -31.69 14.44 -13.14
C ALA A 253 -32.76 15.50 -13.47
N LEU A 254 -33.35 15.45 -14.67
CA LEU A 254 -34.40 16.39 -15.08
C LEU A 254 -35.65 16.27 -14.20
N TRP A 255 -36.06 15.05 -13.83
CA TRP A 255 -37.18 14.83 -12.91
C TRP A 255 -36.91 15.44 -11.53
N PHE A 256 -35.70 15.24 -11.00
CA PHE A 256 -35.30 15.79 -9.71
C PHE A 256 -35.28 17.32 -9.71
N PHE A 257 -34.74 17.95 -10.77
CA PHE A 257 -34.74 19.41 -10.92
C PHE A 257 -36.15 20.00 -11.10
N ARG A 258 -37.05 19.31 -11.82
CA ARG A 258 -38.45 19.73 -11.93
C ARG A 258 -39.18 19.65 -10.58
N ARG A 259 -38.96 18.59 -9.81
CA ARG A 259 -39.55 18.44 -8.46
C ARG A 259 -39.06 19.53 -7.52
N ARG A 260 -37.76 19.89 -7.58
CA ARG A 260 -37.20 20.97 -6.76
C ARG A 260 -37.78 22.34 -7.11
N ARG A 261 -38.05 22.63 -8.38
CA ARG A 261 -38.66 23.91 -8.81
C ARG A 261 -40.11 24.05 -8.36
N GLN A 262 -40.90 22.97 -8.30
CA GLN A 262 -42.28 23.02 -7.82
C GLN A 262 -42.36 23.40 -6.34
N ASN A 263 -41.38 22.98 -5.53
CA ASN A 263 -41.32 23.35 -4.10
C ASN A 263 -40.86 24.79 -3.86
N ALA A 264 -40.16 25.42 -4.81
CA ALA A 264 -39.71 26.80 -4.69
C ALA A 264 -40.84 27.80 -4.99
N ALA A 265 -41.77 27.48 -5.90
CA ALA A 265 -42.90 28.34 -6.23
C ALA A 265 -43.92 28.49 -5.08
N ALA A 266 -43.99 27.52 -4.16
CA ALA A 266 -44.86 27.60 -2.98
C ALA A 266 -44.33 28.51 -1.86
N ARG A 267 -43.07 28.94 -1.90
CA ARG A 267 -42.45 29.79 -0.86
C ARG A 267 -42.42 31.28 -1.19
N SER A 268 -42.82 31.67 -2.40
CA SER A 268 -42.85 33.09 -2.81
C SER A 268 -44.23 33.75 -2.68
N ALA A 269 -45.24 33.06 -2.14
CA ALA A 269 -46.58 33.61 -1.94
C ALA A 269 -46.84 34.12 -0.50
N SER A 270 -45.83 34.10 0.38
CA SER A 270 -46.02 34.45 1.79
C SER A 270 -44.78 35.12 2.39
N HIS A 271 -44.38 36.29 1.88
CA HIS A 271 -43.59 37.23 2.67
C HIS A 271 -43.63 38.64 2.07
N GLU A 272 -44.80 39.28 2.12
CA GLU A 272 -44.91 40.73 2.07
C GLU A 272 -45.36 41.17 3.47
N VAL A 273 -44.40 41.30 4.39
CA VAL A 273 -44.57 42.15 5.58
C VAL A 273 -43.34 43.05 5.66
N ASP A 274 -43.69 44.29 5.40
CA ASP A 274 -43.02 45.57 5.59
C ASP A 274 -42.17 45.68 6.88
N GLY A 275 -40.98 46.24 6.70
CA GLY A 275 -40.44 47.34 7.51
C GLY A 275 -40.16 47.14 9.01
N GLY A 276 -38.91 47.42 9.41
CA GLY A 276 -38.68 48.09 10.69
C GLY A 276 -37.61 47.48 11.59
N ASP A 277 -36.39 48.00 11.43
CA ASP A 277 -35.53 48.50 12.49
C ASP A 277 -34.90 47.59 13.57
N ALA A 278 -33.67 48.02 13.86
CA ALA A 278 -32.99 48.06 15.16
C ALA A 278 -32.20 46.82 15.63
N PHE A 279 -30.87 46.99 15.50
CA PHE A 279 -29.83 46.68 16.48
C PHE A 279 -30.28 46.02 17.80
N HIS A 280 -29.66 44.88 18.13
CA HIS A 280 -29.14 44.69 19.48
C HIS A 280 -27.97 43.71 19.52
N GLU A 281 -26.81 44.26 19.81
CA GLU A 281 -25.61 43.63 20.35
C GLU A 281 -25.91 43.00 21.71
N LYS A 282 -25.48 41.75 21.93
CA LYS A 282 -24.98 41.30 23.25
C LYS A 282 -24.20 39.98 23.19
N ALA A 283 -22.99 40.04 23.72
CA ALA A 283 -22.20 38.90 24.16
C ALA A 283 -22.88 38.18 25.35
N GLY A 284 -22.72 36.87 25.43
CA GLY A 284 -23.27 36.06 26.53
C GLY A 284 -22.83 34.61 26.48
N ASP A 285 -21.77 34.34 27.24
CA ASP A 285 -21.44 33.12 27.98
C ASP A 285 -22.51 32.01 28.01
N ASN A 286 -22.11 30.76 27.75
CA ASN A 286 -22.84 29.58 28.19
C ASN A 286 -21.87 28.50 28.66
N ASP A 287 -21.45 28.66 29.91
CA ASP A 287 -21.10 27.58 30.83
C ASP A 287 -22.31 26.64 30.96
N PHE A 288 -22.15 25.37 30.56
CA PHE A 288 -23.20 24.35 30.69
C PHE A 288 -22.63 23.09 31.33
N ARG A 289 -22.33 23.21 32.64
CA ARG A 289 -22.23 22.07 33.55
C ARG A 289 -23.63 21.70 34.04
N LYS A 290 -24.19 20.60 33.52
CA LYS A 290 -25.39 19.95 34.09
C LYS A 290 -24.97 18.68 34.82
N GLU A 291 -24.75 18.82 36.13
CA GLU A 291 -24.91 17.74 37.10
C GLU A 291 -26.41 17.56 37.37
N LEU A 292 -26.90 16.32 37.43
CA LEU A 292 -28.28 15.98 37.80
C LEU A 292 -28.24 14.94 38.92
N PRO A 293 -28.83 15.22 40.10
CA PRO A 293 -28.99 14.23 41.16
C PRO A 293 -30.37 13.59 41.13
N GLY A 294 -30.41 12.28 41.41
CA GLY A 294 -31.33 11.74 42.42
C GLY A 294 -32.71 11.21 41.99
N ALA A 295 -32.88 9.92 42.31
CA ALA A 295 -34.05 9.28 42.93
C ALA A 295 -35.28 8.89 42.07
N GLY A 296 -35.64 7.61 42.19
CA GLY A 296 -36.94 7.08 41.77
C GLY A 296 -36.99 5.55 41.83
N ALA A 297 -37.35 5.02 42.99
CA ALA A 297 -37.57 3.60 43.24
C ALA A 297 -38.73 3.01 42.42
N ALA A 298 -38.60 1.76 41.99
CA ALA A 298 -39.73 0.88 41.72
C ALA A 298 -39.34 -0.59 41.94
N THR A 299 -39.96 -1.17 42.96
CA THR A 299 -40.00 -2.58 43.35
C THR A 299 -40.78 -3.44 42.36
N THR A 300 -40.33 -4.68 42.12
CA THR A 300 -41.07 -5.94 41.79
C THR A 300 -40.11 -6.85 40.99
N ALA A 301 -39.96 -8.16 41.16
CA ALA A 301 -40.58 -9.17 42.00
C ALA A 301 -39.57 -10.34 42.08
N GLU A 302 -39.38 -10.90 43.28
CA GLU A 302 -38.57 -12.09 43.52
C GLU A 302 -39.37 -13.33 43.08
N LEU A 303 -38.79 -14.15 42.20
CA LEU A 303 -39.29 -15.48 41.89
C LEU A 303 -38.31 -16.50 42.50
N GLU A 304 -38.81 -17.25 43.47
CA GLU A 304 -38.07 -18.29 44.20
C GLU A 304 -37.76 -19.46 43.26
N SER A 305 -36.47 -19.74 43.07
CA SER A 305 -35.98 -20.86 42.26
C SER A 305 -35.19 -21.84 43.16
N PRO A 306 -35.42 -23.16 43.03
CA PRO A 306 -34.94 -24.14 43.99
C PRO A 306 -33.49 -24.61 43.73
N ASP A 307 -32.86 -24.96 44.86
CA ASP A 307 -31.66 -25.77 45.09
C ASP A 307 -30.28 -25.27 44.62
N PRO A 308 -29.27 -25.22 45.52
CA PRO A 308 -27.90 -24.87 45.19
C PRO A 308 -27.24 -25.99 44.39
N VAL A 309 -27.00 -25.75 43.12
CA VAL A 309 -26.15 -26.62 42.30
C VAL A 309 -24.71 -26.49 42.82
N HIS A 310 -24.15 -27.62 43.22
CA HIS A 310 -22.78 -27.76 43.69
C HIS A 310 -21.80 -27.30 42.59
N GLU A 311 -21.17 -26.15 42.77
CA GLU A 311 -20.12 -25.69 41.87
C GLU A 311 -18.88 -26.56 42.06
N LEU A 312 -18.50 -27.27 41.00
CA LEU A 312 -17.21 -27.95 40.91
C LEU A 312 -16.11 -26.90 40.95
N ASP A 313 -15.10 -27.11 41.80
CA ASP A 313 -13.83 -26.37 41.82
C ASP A 313 -13.25 -26.31 40.40
N SER A 314 -13.54 -25.23 39.68
CA SER A 314 -12.84 -24.88 38.46
C SER A 314 -11.45 -24.43 38.90
N SER A 315 -10.48 -25.32 38.75
CA SER A 315 -9.07 -24.98 38.73
C SER A 315 -8.90 -23.70 37.90
N THR A 316 -8.54 -22.62 38.58
CA THR A 316 -8.23 -21.33 37.97
C THR A 316 -7.26 -21.56 36.81
N PRO A 317 -7.60 -21.19 35.57
CA PRO A 317 -6.58 -21.10 34.55
C PRO A 317 -5.57 -20.07 35.06
N ALA A 318 -4.30 -20.48 35.11
CA ALA A 318 -3.21 -19.58 35.39
C ALA A 318 -3.28 -18.43 34.38
N GLU A 319 -3.73 -17.27 34.85
CA GLU A 319 -3.55 -15.99 34.18
C GLU A 319 -2.04 -15.84 33.99
N LEU A 320 -1.57 -16.16 32.78
CA LEU A 320 -0.26 -15.71 32.33
C LEU A 320 -0.36 -14.20 32.26
N ASP A 321 0.16 -13.54 33.30
CA ASP A 321 0.45 -12.11 33.35
C ASP A 321 1.37 -11.80 32.15
N GLY A 322 0.73 -11.55 31.00
CA GLY A 322 1.34 -10.98 29.82
C GLY A 322 1.71 -9.56 30.17
N GLY A 323 2.81 -9.42 30.90
CA GLY A 323 3.41 -8.18 31.38
C GLY A 323 3.95 -7.31 30.25
N TRP A 324 3.17 -7.11 29.19
CA TRP A 324 3.27 -5.91 28.37
C TRP A 324 2.53 -4.79 29.11
N LYS A 325 3.13 -4.36 30.23
CA LYS A 325 2.92 -2.98 30.65
C LYS A 325 3.35 -2.16 29.46
N GLY A 326 2.38 -1.50 28.83
CA GLY A 326 2.64 -0.34 27.99
C GLY A 326 3.41 0.65 28.85
N ALA A 327 4.73 0.49 28.89
CA ALA A 327 5.59 1.64 28.88
C ALA A 327 5.13 2.39 27.63
N GLU A 328 4.36 3.45 27.85
CA GLU A 328 4.57 4.66 27.07
C GLU A 328 6.08 4.83 27.01
N VAL A 329 6.67 4.27 25.95
CA VAL A 329 8.01 4.63 25.55
C VAL A 329 7.81 6.09 25.18
N HIS A 330 8.05 6.94 26.17
CA HIS A 330 8.39 8.32 25.92
C HIS A 330 9.70 8.25 25.14
N THR A 331 9.59 8.00 23.83
CA THR A 331 10.67 8.05 22.87
C THR A 331 11.17 9.48 22.92
N PRO A 332 12.35 9.75 23.49
CA PRO A 332 12.95 11.07 23.39
C PRO A 332 13.47 11.18 21.95
N GLY A 333 12.55 11.48 21.03
CA GLY A 333 12.80 11.40 19.58
C GLY A 333 11.57 11.67 18.73
N THR A 334 10.37 11.36 19.22
CA THR A 334 9.14 11.57 18.43
C THR A 334 8.79 13.04 18.25
N GLU A 335 9.14 13.93 19.19
CA GLU A 335 8.88 15.36 19.01
C GLU A 335 9.77 15.97 17.93
N LYS A 336 11.07 15.63 17.93
CA LYS A 336 12.02 16.11 16.90
C LYS A 336 11.79 15.48 15.53
N GLU A 337 11.24 14.27 15.49
CA GLU A 337 10.85 13.61 14.24
C GLU A 337 9.50 14.13 13.72
N ALA A 338 8.55 14.43 14.62
CA ALA A 338 7.31 15.12 14.27
C ALA A 338 7.56 16.55 13.79
N GLU A 339 8.53 17.26 14.38
CA GLU A 339 8.97 18.59 13.95
C GLU A 339 9.61 18.52 12.55
N ARG A 340 10.54 17.59 12.31
CA ARG A 340 11.08 17.36 10.95
C ARG A 340 10.02 17.00 9.92
N ARG A 341 8.99 16.26 10.32
CA ARG A 341 7.88 15.89 9.43
C ARG A 341 6.97 17.08 9.14
N ARG A 342 6.76 18.00 10.10
CA ARG A 342 6.09 19.29 9.87
C ARG A 342 6.89 20.19 8.93
N GLU A 343 8.20 20.32 9.15
CA GLU A 343 9.08 21.13 8.29
C GLU A 343 9.09 20.59 6.84
N MET A 344 9.06 19.27 6.66
CA MET A 344 9.00 18.66 5.33
C MET A 344 7.67 18.96 4.62
N LEU A 345 6.55 18.87 5.32
CA LEU A 345 5.23 19.19 4.77
C LEU A 345 5.08 20.69 4.43
N GLU A 346 5.64 21.59 5.24
CA GLU A 346 5.66 23.03 4.91
C GLU A 346 6.54 23.33 3.70
N MET A 347 7.61 22.57 3.48
CA MET A 347 8.48 22.71 2.32
C MET A 347 7.78 22.25 1.04
N GLU A 348 7.06 21.12 1.10
CA GLU A 348 6.27 20.59 -0.01
C GLU A 348 5.13 21.55 -0.39
N ASP A 349 4.45 22.15 0.59
CA ASP A 349 3.39 23.14 0.34
C ASP A 349 3.94 24.47 -0.23
N ARG A 350 5.16 24.89 0.15
CA ARG A 350 5.85 26.02 -0.51
C ARG A 350 6.22 25.70 -1.96
N GLU A 351 6.67 24.48 -2.23
CA GLU A 351 7.01 24.05 -3.59
C GLU A 351 5.75 23.97 -4.46
N ALA A 352 4.65 23.42 -3.93
CA ALA A 352 3.36 23.39 -4.59
C ALA A 352 2.86 24.80 -4.94
N ARG A 353 2.98 25.77 -4.02
CA ARG A 353 2.62 27.18 -4.29
C ARG A 353 3.50 27.84 -5.34
N ARG A 354 4.81 27.54 -5.36
CA ARG A 354 5.70 28.02 -6.45
C ARG A 354 5.29 27.45 -7.80
N LEU A 355 4.91 26.18 -7.86
CA LEU A 355 4.46 25.52 -9.10
C LEU A 355 3.11 26.07 -9.58
N GLN A 356 2.26 26.55 -8.66
CA GLN A 356 0.97 27.17 -9.00
C GLN A 356 1.09 28.62 -9.49
N GLY A 357 2.28 29.24 -9.45
CA GLY A 357 2.51 30.54 -10.08
C GLY A 357 1.81 31.72 -9.40
N GLU A 358 1.42 31.59 -8.13
CA GLU A 358 0.84 32.69 -7.34
C GLU A 358 1.92 33.63 -6.75
N ASP A 359 2.92 34.00 -7.55
CA ASP A 359 3.79 35.12 -7.18
C ASP A 359 3.02 36.41 -7.51
N GLU A 360 2.22 36.90 -6.57
CA GLU A 360 1.65 38.25 -6.56
C GLU A 360 2.79 39.28 -6.47
N GLY A 361 3.54 39.40 -7.55
CA GLY A 361 4.51 40.46 -7.78
C GLY A 361 3.77 41.78 -7.83
N THR A 362 3.77 42.48 -6.70
CA THR A 362 3.33 43.87 -6.59
C THR A 362 4.23 44.74 -7.47
N VAL A 363 3.81 44.95 -8.72
CA VAL A 363 4.48 45.84 -9.67
C VAL A 363 4.37 47.27 -9.14
N LYS A 364 5.42 47.76 -8.47
CA LYS A 364 5.63 49.19 -8.25
C LYS A 364 5.82 49.86 -9.61
N VAL A 365 4.77 50.54 -10.09
CA VAL A 365 4.84 51.44 -11.23
C VAL A 365 5.72 52.63 -10.85
N GLY A 366 6.98 52.58 -11.26
CA GLY A 366 7.92 53.70 -11.16
C GLY A 366 7.53 54.81 -12.13
N SER A 367 7.32 56.00 -11.59
CA SER A 367 7.07 57.25 -12.32
C SER A 367 8.24 57.57 -13.26
N GLY A 368 7.98 57.56 -14.56
CA GLY A 368 8.96 57.86 -15.61
C GLY A 368 9.39 59.33 -15.62
N GLU A 369 10.70 59.54 -15.51
CA GLU A 369 11.38 60.82 -15.66
C GLU A 369 11.69 61.06 -17.14
N ARG A 370 11.12 62.12 -17.74
CA ARG A 370 11.37 62.53 -19.12
C ARG A 370 12.79 63.08 -19.26
N ARG A 371 13.63 62.46 -20.09
CA ARG A 371 14.85 63.08 -20.62
C ARG A 371 14.64 63.52 -22.07
N THR A 372 14.88 64.80 -22.30
CA THR A 372 14.98 65.46 -23.61
C THR A 372 16.25 65.04 -24.36
N PRO A 373 16.21 64.89 -25.70
CA PRO A 373 17.40 64.62 -26.50
C PRO A 373 18.23 65.90 -26.79
N PRO A 374 19.57 65.80 -26.94
CA PRO A 374 20.43 66.93 -27.29
C PRO A 374 20.43 67.24 -28.80
N PRO A 375 20.84 68.45 -29.19
CA PRO A 375 20.77 68.95 -30.57
C PRO A 375 21.87 68.39 -31.46
N SER A 376 21.50 68.15 -32.72
CA SER A 376 22.37 67.72 -33.82
C SER A 376 23.21 68.90 -34.33
N TYR A 377 24.51 68.67 -34.52
CA TYR A 377 25.38 69.49 -35.36
C TYR A 377 25.53 68.84 -36.73
#